data_AF-A0A965BZ19-F1
#
_entry.id   AF-A0A965BZ19-F1
#
_cell.length_a   1.000
_cell.length_b   1.000
_cell.length_c   1.000
_cell.angle_alpha   90.00
_cell.angle_beta   90.00
_cell.angle_gamma   90.00
#
_symmetry.space_group_name_H-M   'P 1'
#
loop_
_entity.id
_entity.type
_entity.pdbx_description
1 polymer ?
#
loop_
_entity_poly.entity_id
_entity_poly.type
_entity_poly.pdbx_seq_one_letter_code
_entity_poly.pdbx_strand_id
1 'polypeptide(L)' 'AESWLFAPNEAEQKSLAARLGRLALDDAAFIPLGQFRIRTAFRRNITGILPGSSPYPWNVRRA' A
#
# COMPACT_ATOMS: atom_id res chain seq x y z
N ALA A 1 3.50 17.53 -3.86
CA ALA A 1 2.91 16.60 -2.87
C ALA A 1 2.49 17.29 -1.58
N GLU A 2 3.18 18.36 -1.14
CA GLU A 2 2.88 19.12 0.07
C GLU A 2 1.41 19.56 0.19
N SER A 3 0.82 20.14 -0.85
CA SER A 3 -0.58 20.58 -0.85
C SER A 3 -1.58 19.45 -0.59
N TRP A 4 -1.29 18.23 -1.07
CA TRP A 4 -2.09 17.05 -0.79
C TRP A 4 -1.97 16.61 0.67
N LEU A 5 -0.75 16.62 1.21
CA LEU A 5 -0.46 16.19 2.58
C LEU A 5 -1.13 17.10 3.62
N PHE A 6 -1.15 18.41 3.36
CA PHE A 6 -1.69 19.42 4.27
C PHE A 6 -3.07 19.95 3.83
N ALA A 7 -3.79 19.21 2.98
CA ALA A 7 -5.12 19.59 2.55
C ALA A 7 -6.06 19.74 3.78
N PRO A 8 -6.89 20.80 3.84
CA PRO A 8 -7.70 21.12 5.02
C PRO A 8 -8.89 20.18 5.23
N ASN A 9 -9.24 19.37 4.23
CA ASN A 9 -10.33 18.40 4.33
C ASN A 9 -10.12 17.21 3.38
N GLU A 10 -10.87 16.13 3.63
CA GLU A 10 -10.77 14.88 2.87
C GLU A 10 -11.14 15.04 1.39
N ALA A 11 -12.15 15.87 1.08
CA ALA A 11 -12.58 16.06 -0.30
C ALA A 11 -11.48 16.71 -1.15
N GLU A 12 -10.82 17.73 -0.59
CA GLU A 12 -9.69 18.41 -1.22
C GLU A 12 -8.47 17.50 -1.30
N GLN A 13 -8.16 16.75 -0.24
CA GLN A 13 -7.09 15.75 -0.24
C GLN A 13 -7.30 14.73 -1.36
N LYS A 14 -8.52 14.19 -1.52
CA LYS A 14 -8.82 13.20 -2.57
C LYS A 14 -8.67 13.78 -3.98
N SER A 15 -9.11 15.02 -4.18
CA SER A 15 -8.95 15.74 -5.47
C SER A 15 -7.46 15.92 -5.82
N LEU A 16 -6.66 16.37 -4.84
CA LEU A 16 -5.23 16.56 -5.02
C LEU A 16 -4.49 15.24 -5.25
N ALA A 17 -4.90 14.16 -4.58
CA ALA A 17 -4.35 12.81 -4.81
C ALA A 17 -4.54 12.36 -6.26
N ALA A 18 -5.74 12.56 -6.82
CA ALA A 18 -6.04 12.20 -8.20
C ALA A 18 -5.17 13.01 -9.19
N ARG A 19 -4.99 14.31 -8.95
CA ARG A 19 -4.14 15.16 -9.78
C ARG A 19 -2.67 14.76 -9.72
N LEU A 20 -2.16 14.46 -8.53
CA LEU A 20 -0.79 13.94 -8.34
C LEU A 20 -0.59 12.59 -9.01
N GLY A 21 -1.57 11.69 -8.90
CA GLY A 21 -1.53 10.38 -9.54
C GLY A 21 -1.45 10.48 -11.07
N ARG A 22 -2.19 11.44 -11.67
CA ARG A 22 -2.09 11.69 -13.12
C ARG A 22 -0.71 12.19 -13.52
N LEU A 23 -0.19 13.20 -12.82
CA LEU A 23 1.16 13.71 -13.07
C LEU A 23 2.22 12.60 -12.95
N ALA A 24 2.09 11.73 -11.94
CA ALA A 24 3.01 10.62 -11.74
C ALA A 24 2.97 9.58 -12.86
N LEU A 25 1.83 9.45 -13.57
CA LEU A 25 1.71 8.57 -14.74
C LEU A 25 2.27 9.24 -16.00
N ASP A 26 2.05 10.54 -16.16
CA ASP A 26 2.57 11.32 -17.30
C ASP A 26 4.10 11.37 -17.28
N ASP A 27 4.70 11.52 -16.09
CA ASP A 27 6.15 11.65 -15.89
C ASP A 27 6.83 10.30 -15.53
N ALA A 28 6.11 9.18 -15.56
CA ALA A 28 6.62 7.90 -15.06
C ALA A 28 7.86 7.43 -15.86
N ALA A 29 8.97 7.18 -15.17
CA ALA A 29 10.17 6.57 -15.76
C ALA A 29 10.04 5.05 -16.02
N PHE A 30 8.87 4.45 -15.76
CA PHE A 30 8.62 3.01 -15.93
C PHE A 30 7.16 2.73 -16.31
N ILE A 31 6.92 1.58 -16.94
CA ILE A 31 5.57 1.12 -17.31
C ILE A 31 5.03 0.20 -16.21
N PRO A 32 3.91 0.53 -15.54
CA PRO A 32 3.32 -0.33 -14.52
C PRO A 32 2.65 -1.55 -15.17
N LEU A 33 3.13 -2.75 -14.85
CA LEU A 33 2.62 -4.01 -15.43
C LEU A 33 1.48 -4.66 -14.62
N GLY A 34 1.20 -4.15 -13.42
CA GLY A 34 0.15 -4.68 -12.54
C GLY A 34 0.59 -4.75 -11.08
N GLN A 35 -0.17 -5.48 -10.27
CA GLN A 35 0.11 -5.72 -8.85
C GLN A 35 0.31 -7.21 -8.60
N PHE A 36 1.25 -7.57 -7.73
CA PHE A 36 1.44 -8.93 -7.27
C PHE A 36 1.08 -9.08 -5.79
N ARG A 37 0.77 -10.30 -5.38
CA ARG A 37 0.62 -10.66 -3.97
C ARG A 37 1.62 -11.75 -3.63
N ILE A 38 2.30 -11.60 -2.51
CA ILE A 38 3.20 -12.62 -1.99
C ILE A 38 2.35 -13.73 -1.37
N ARG A 39 2.40 -14.92 -1.97
CA ARG A 39 1.75 -16.12 -1.43
C ARG A 39 2.75 -16.89 -0.59
N THR A 40 2.71 -16.68 0.72
CA THR A 40 3.57 -17.40 1.68
C THR A 40 2.80 -18.55 2.31
N ALA A 41 3.35 -19.75 2.23
CA ALA A 41 2.83 -20.91 2.96
C ALA A 41 3.38 -20.92 4.39
N PHE A 42 2.51 -21.18 5.37
CA PHE A 42 2.91 -21.29 6.78
C PHE A 42 2.67 -22.71 7.29
N ARG A 43 3.46 -23.12 8.29
CA ARG A 43 3.21 -24.37 9.02
C ARG A 43 1.84 -24.29 9.70
N ARG A 44 1.13 -25.41 9.77
CA ARG A 44 -0.24 -25.48 10.33
C ARG A 44 -0.35 -24.99 11.78
N ASN A 45 0.72 -25.14 12.57
CA ASN A 45 0.74 -24.70 13.96
C ASN A 45 1.19 -23.24 14.15
N ILE A 46 1.36 -22.46 13.08
CA ILE A 46 1.69 -21.04 13.16
C ILE A 46 0.40 -20.23 13.00
N THR A 47 0.15 -19.35 13.95
CA THR A 47 -1.04 -18.48 14.00
C THR A 47 -0.64 -17.02 14.19
N GLY A 48 -1.59 -16.10 14.01
CA GLY A 48 -1.37 -14.67 14.22
C GLY A 48 -0.60 -13.97 13.08
N ILE A 49 -0.55 -14.56 11.88
CA ILE A 49 -0.03 -13.88 10.69
C ILE A 49 -0.95 -12.70 10.35
N LEU A 50 -0.37 -11.50 10.27
CA LEU A 50 -1.10 -10.29 9.87
C LEU A 50 -1.09 -10.12 8.34
N PRO A 51 -2.23 -9.75 7.72
CA PRO A 51 -2.26 -9.37 6.31
C PRO A 51 -1.52 -8.05 6.11
N GLY A 52 -0.76 -7.93 5.02
CA GLY A 52 0.12 -6.77 4.81
C GLY A 52 0.78 -6.74 3.44
N SER A 53 1.37 -5.59 3.09
CA SER A 53 2.27 -5.47 1.94
C SER A 53 3.63 -6.13 2.20
N SER A 54 3.90 -6.48 3.45
CA SER A 54 5.12 -7.15 3.90
C SER A 54 4.82 -8.08 5.08
N PRO A 55 5.72 -9.02 5.40
CA PRO A 55 5.57 -9.88 6.57
C PRO A 55 5.70 -9.07 7.87
N TYR A 56 4.63 -9.03 8.67
CA TYR A 56 4.63 -8.38 9.98
C TYR A 56 4.61 -9.43 11.11
N PRO A 57 5.72 -9.61 11.86
CA PRO A 57 5.84 -10.69 12.83
C PRO A 57 5.17 -10.43 14.19
N TRP A 58 4.46 -9.31 14.35
CA TRP A 58 4.02 -8.78 15.65
C TRP A 58 3.13 -9.73 16.47
N ASN A 59 2.24 -10.49 15.82
CA ASN A 59 1.28 -11.36 16.49
C ASN A 59 1.60 -12.86 16.30
N VAL A 60 2.73 -13.17 15.66
CA VAL A 60 3.06 -14.52 15.21
C VAL A 60 3.42 -15.41 16.39
N ARG A 61 2.73 -16.54 16.50
CA ARG A 61 2.95 -17.51 17.58
C ARG A 61 2.63 -18.92 17.14
N ARG A 62 3.09 -19.89 17.93
CA ARG A 62 2.60 -21.26 17.81
C ARG A 62 1.21 -21.35 18.45
N ALA A 63 0.36 -22.20 17.88
CA ALA A 63 -0.90 -22.62 18.50
C ALA A 63 -0.64 -23.39 19.79
#